data_AF-A0A1C6L9R7-F1
#
_entry.id   AF-A0A1C6L9R7-F1
#
_cell.length_a   1.000
_cell.length_b   1.000
_cell.length_c   1.000
_cell.angle_alpha   90.00
_cell.angle_beta   90.00
_cell.angle_gamma   90.00
#
_symmetry.space_group_name_H-M   'P 1'
#
loop_
_entity.id
_entity.type
_entity.pdbx_description
1 polymer ?
#
loop_
_entity_poly.entity_id
_entity_poly.type
_entity_poly.pdbx_seq_one_letter_code
_entity_poly.pdbx_strand_id
1 'polypeptide(L)'
;MEDEHREVVKEFISLGFITKVITIDIRKGMKKEDLGRILTFDYMKELEGRGIEPCGEGGEFYTAVIDGPLFKEEIKVKDGEITSDGQYMYLALEVE
;
A
#
# COMPACT_ATOMS: atom_id res chain seq x y z
N MET A 1 11.54 5.46 16.20
CA MET A 1 11.14 4.04 16.13
C MET A 1 9.73 3.84 15.60
N GLU A 2 8.75 4.72 15.84
CA GLU A 2 7.42 4.66 15.16
C GLU A 2 7.13 5.99 14.44
N ASP A 3 7.38 7.12 15.12
CA ASP A 3 7.34 8.47 14.51
C ASP A 3 8.25 8.60 13.28
N GLU A 4 9.41 7.94 13.28
CA GLU A 4 10.35 7.95 12.15
C GLU A 4 9.77 7.26 10.91
N HIS A 5 9.05 6.15 11.08
CA HIS A 5 8.43 5.42 9.96
C HIS A 5 7.31 6.21 9.33
N ARG A 6 6.49 6.84 10.17
CA ARG A 6 5.44 7.72 9.75
C ARG A 6 5.97 8.92 8.94
N GLU A 7 7.02 9.57 9.41
CA GLU A 7 7.60 10.70 8.67
C GLU A 7 8.24 10.26 7.35
N VAL A 8 8.84 9.06 7.27
CA VAL A 8 9.32 8.49 6.00
C VAL A 8 8.18 8.25 5.01
N VAL A 9 7.05 7.68 5.46
CA VAL A 9 5.87 7.46 4.60
C VAL A 9 5.30 8.79 4.11
N LYS A 10 5.24 9.79 4.98
CA LYS A 10 4.80 11.15 4.60
C LYS A 10 5.73 11.77 3.58
N GLU A 11 7.04 11.67 3.79
CA GLU A 11 8.04 12.17 2.84
C GLU A 11 7.86 11.49 1.48
N PHE A 12 7.69 10.16 1.46
CA PHE A 12 7.43 9.40 0.23
C PHE A 12 6.20 9.92 -0.53
N ILE A 13 5.08 10.14 0.16
CA ILE A 13 3.86 10.70 -0.44
C ILE A 13 4.09 12.15 -0.91
N SER A 14 4.76 12.98 -0.10
CA SER A 14 5.06 14.38 -0.41
C SER A 14 6.01 14.55 -1.59
N LEU A 15 6.94 13.61 -1.77
CA LEU A 15 7.82 13.57 -2.93
C LEU A 15 7.06 13.22 -4.21
N GLY A 16 5.82 12.74 -4.13
CA GLY A 16 4.97 12.46 -5.28
C GLY A 16 5.06 11.02 -5.79
N PHE A 17 5.61 10.10 -5.00
CA PHE A 17 5.53 8.69 -5.34
C PHE A 17 4.10 8.16 -5.14
N ILE A 18 3.65 7.33 -6.08
CA ILE A 18 2.33 6.70 -6.06
C ILE A 18 2.52 5.20 -5.90
N THR A 19 1.98 4.65 -4.83
CA THR A 19 2.07 3.22 -4.55
C THR A 19 0.70 2.62 -4.22
N LYS A 20 0.46 1.42 -4.73
CA LYS A 20 -0.80 0.67 -4.62
C LYS A 20 -0.62 -0.55 -3.72
N VAL A 21 -1.55 -0.79 -2.80
CA VAL A 21 -1.55 -1.99 -1.94
C VAL A 21 -1.86 -3.23 -2.78
N ILE A 22 -0.94 -4.20 -2.79
CA ILE A 22 -1.04 -5.43 -3.60
C ILE A 22 -1.07 -6.70 -2.75
N THR A 23 -0.75 -6.61 -1.48
CA THR A 23 -0.79 -7.74 -0.56
C THR A 23 -1.19 -7.26 0.81
N ILE A 24 -2.01 -8.04 1.50
CA ILE A 24 -2.46 -7.75 2.87
C ILE A 24 -2.42 -9.01 3.72
N ASP A 25 -2.23 -8.85 5.03
CA ASP A 25 -2.45 -9.88 6.06
C ASP A 25 -3.74 -9.56 6.84
N ILE A 26 -4.78 -10.36 6.61
CA ILE A 26 -6.11 -10.15 7.23
C ILE A 26 -6.11 -10.41 8.74
N ARG A 27 -5.11 -11.12 9.29
CA ARG A 27 -4.98 -11.33 10.75
C ARG A 27 -4.47 -10.09 11.47
N LYS A 28 -3.92 -9.12 10.72
CA LYS A 28 -3.36 -7.88 11.25
C LYS A 28 -4.28 -6.66 11.07
N GLY A 29 -5.57 -6.88 10.86
CA GLY A 29 -6.58 -5.81 10.75
C GLY A 29 -6.73 -5.19 9.36
N MET A 30 -5.93 -5.64 8.38
CA MET A 30 -6.18 -5.34 6.98
C MET A 30 -7.45 -6.01 6.48
N LYS A 31 -8.08 -5.41 5.46
CA LYS A 31 -9.35 -5.85 4.89
C LYS A 31 -9.21 -5.98 3.38
N LYS A 32 -10.04 -6.80 2.75
CA LYS A 32 -10.01 -6.99 1.28
C LYS A 32 -10.11 -5.66 0.52
N GLU A 33 -10.87 -4.71 1.05
CA GLU A 33 -11.08 -3.38 0.48
C GLU A 33 -9.82 -2.50 0.50
N ASP A 34 -8.78 -2.90 1.23
CA ASP A 34 -7.49 -2.24 1.24
C ASP A 34 -6.67 -2.55 -0.03
N LEU A 35 -6.88 -3.72 -0.66
CA LEU A 35 -6.23 -4.07 -1.93
C LEU A 35 -6.64 -3.09 -3.03
N GLY A 36 -5.66 -2.61 -3.79
CA GLY A 36 -5.88 -1.66 -4.89
C GLY A 36 -5.90 -0.20 -4.45
N ARG A 37 -5.92 0.10 -3.14
CA ARG A 37 -5.87 1.48 -2.65
C ARG A 37 -4.48 2.09 -2.85
N ILE A 38 -4.46 3.38 -3.15
CA ILE A 38 -3.24 4.18 -3.17
C ILE A 38 -2.90 4.64 -1.75
N LEU A 39 -1.61 4.58 -1.40
CA LEU A 39 -1.12 5.12 -0.14
C LEU A 39 -1.17 6.66 -0.17
N THR A 40 -2.17 7.22 0.50
CA THR A 40 -2.39 8.67 0.63
C THR A 40 -2.34 9.08 2.11
N PHE A 41 -2.22 10.37 2.41
CA PHE A 41 -2.26 10.86 3.79
C PHE A 41 -3.55 10.48 4.53
N ASP A 42 -4.68 10.41 3.84
CA ASP A 42 -5.96 10.04 4.47
C ASP A 42 -6.06 8.54 4.69
N TYR A 43 -5.56 7.73 3.75
CA TYR A 43 -5.49 6.29 3.96
C TYR A 43 -4.49 5.93 5.08
N MET A 44 -3.36 6.64 5.17
CA MET A 44 -2.41 6.52 6.26
C MET A 44 -3.07 6.75 7.64
N LYS A 45 -3.86 7.84 7.79
CA LYS A 45 -4.62 8.09 9.03
C LYS A 45 -5.66 7.01 9.33
N GLU A 46 -6.25 6.42 8.30
CA GLU A 46 -7.19 5.31 8.46
C GLU A 46 -6.52 4.04 8.97
N LEU A 47 -5.30 3.74 8.50
CA LEU A 47 -4.48 2.63 9.02
C LEU A 47 -4.12 2.88 10.48
N GLU A 48 -3.61 4.06 10.81
CA GLU A 48 -3.30 4.48 12.19
C GLU A 48 -4.53 4.37 13.10
N GLY A 49 -5.70 4.79 12.63
CA GLY A 49 -6.97 4.69 13.36
C GLY A 49 -7.43 3.24 13.61
N ARG A 50 -6.92 2.28 12.83
CA ARG A 50 -7.11 0.84 13.03
C ARG A 50 -5.99 0.19 13.85
N GLY A 51 -4.98 0.96 14.30
CA GLY A 51 -3.80 0.44 14.98
C GLY A 51 -2.85 -0.31 14.05
N ILE A 52 -2.86 0.02 12.76
CA ILE A 52 -2.03 -0.59 11.72
C ILE A 52 -0.89 0.38 11.43
N GLU A 53 0.35 -0.12 11.48
CA GLU A 53 1.54 0.67 11.20
C GLU A 53 1.55 1.10 9.72
N PRO A 54 1.53 2.41 9.39
CA PRO A 54 1.42 2.89 8.02
C PRO A 54 2.63 2.58 7.13
N CYS A 55 3.80 2.23 7.68
CA CYS A 55 4.92 1.77 6.86
C CYS A 55 4.85 0.27 6.50
N GLY A 56 3.95 -0.49 7.14
CA GLY A 56 3.77 -1.93 6.90
C GLY A 56 4.96 -2.81 7.30
N GLU A 57 5.89 -2.32 8.13
CA GLU A 57 7.11 -3.04 8.53
C GLU A 57 6.83 -4.37 9.22
N GLY A 58 5.69 -4.49 9.91
CA GLY A 58 5.28 -5.74 10.52
C GLY A 58 4.82 -6.79 9.50
N GLY A 59 4.64 -6.43 8.23
CA GLY A 59 4.06 -7.29 7.21
C GLY A 59 2.53 -7.26 7.18
N GLU A 60 1.93 -6.17 7.67
CA GLU A 60 0.50 -5.89 7.56
C GLU A 60 0.08 -5.86 6.09
N PHE A 61 0.87 -5.19 5.25
CA PHE A 61 0.61 -5.08 3.82
C PHE A 61 1.89 -4.80 3.03
N TYR A 62 1.82 -5.01 1.72
CA TYR A 62 2.88 -4.65 0.77
C TYR A 62 2.30 -3.85 -0.37
N THR A 63 3.09 -2.94 -0.92
CA THR A 63 2.70 -2.07 -2.01
C THR A 63 3.62 -2.22 -3.22
N ALA A 64 3.10 -1.88 -4.40
CA ALA A 64 3.87 -1.70 -5.62
C ALA A 64 3.89 -0.22 -6.00
N VAL A 65 5.06 0.34 -6.30
CA VAL A 65 5.17 1.71 -6.81
C VAL A 65 4.79 1.69 -8.29
N ILE A 66 3.80 2.51 -8.67
CA ILE A 66 3.25 2.57 -10.03
C ILE A 66 3.55 3.88 -10.74
N ASP A 67 3.92 4.93 -9.99
CA ASP A 67 4.34 6.22 -10.55
C ASP A 67 5.20 7.01 -9.54
N GLY A 68 5.89 8.04 -10.01
CA GLY A 68 6.62 8.99 -9.16
C GLY A 68 7.62 9.85 -9.93
N PRO A 69 8.34 10.76 -9.24
CA PRO A 69 9.20 11.76 -9.89
C PRO A 69 10.33 11.20 -10.76
N LEU A 70 10.70 9.94 -10.55
CA LEU A 70 11.76 9.26 -11.30
C LEU A 70 11.24 8.51 -12.53
N PHE A 71 9.91 8.40 -12.68
CA PHE A 71 9.27 7.74 -13.79
C PHE A 71 9.15 8.74 -14.95
N LYS A 72 9.41 8.27 -16.18
CA LYS A 72 9.16 9.09 -17.37
C LYS A 72 7.66 9.23 -17.64
N GLU A 73 6.93 8.15 -17.39
CA GLU A 73 5.49 8.00 -17.51
C GLU A 73 5.05 6.98 -16.44
N GLU A 74 3.81 7.12 -15.96
CA GLU A 74 3.21 6.15 -15.03
C GLU A 74 3.19 4.73 -15.62
N ILE A 75 3.31 3.72 -14.77
CA ILE A 75 3.00 2.33 -15.17
C ILE A 75 1.49 2.19 -15.14
N LYS A 76 0.89 2.13 -16.34
CA LYS A 76 -0.53 1.80 -16.49
C LYS A 76 -0.77 0.38 -16.04
N VAL A 77 -1.42 0.25 -14.88
CA VAL A 77 -1.81 -1.03 -14.31
C VAL A 77 -3.31 -1.13 -14.18
N LYS A 78 -3.82 -2.32 -14.49
CA LYS A 78 -5.18 -2.72 -14.22
C LYS A 78 -5.21 -3.70 -13.04
N ASP A 79 -6.23 -3.56 -12.20
CA ASP A 79 -6.50 -4.49 -11.12
C ASP A 79 -6.99 -5.82 -11.71
N GLY A 80 -6.21 -6.87 -11.49
CA GLY A 80 -6.48 -8.23 -11.92
C GLY A 80 -7.24 -9.03 -10.86
N GLU A 81 -6.99 -10.34 -10.83
CA GLU A 81 -7.61 -11.24 -9.86
C GLU A 81 -7.11 -10.99 -8.42
N ILE A 82 -8.03 -11.09 -7.46
CA ILE A 82 -7.69 -11.19 -6.04
C ILE A 82 -7.64 -12.66 -5.65
N THR A 83 -6.48 -13.12 -5.19
CA THR A 83 -6.26 -14.49 -4.71
C THR A 83 -5.94 -14.49 -3.21
N SER A 84 -5.97 -15.66 -2.57
CA SER A 84 -5.67 -15.80 -1.14
C SER A 84 -4.86 -17.07 -0.86
N ASP A 85 -3.90 -16.97 0.06
CA ASP A 85 -3.16 -18.08 0.63
C ASP A 85 -3.05 -17.91 2.15
N GLY A 86 -3.77 -18.76 2.89
CA GLY A 86 -3.87 -18.66 4.34
C GLY A 86 -4.45 -17.31 4.80
N GLN A 87 -3.62 -16.52 5.47
CA GLN A 87 -3.96 -15.19 5.98
C GLN A 87 -3.70 -14.05 4.99
N TYR A 88 -3.00 -14.35 3.89
CA TYR A 88 -2.61 -13.36 2.91
C TYR A 88 -3.64 -13.29 1.79
N MET A 89 -3.95 -12.07 1.36
CA MET A 89 -4.66 -11.82 0.11
C MET A 89 -3.78 -11.00 -0.82
N TYR A 90 -3.85 -11.31 -2.11
CA TYR A 90 -3.01 -10.71 -3.14
C TYR A 90 -3.87 -10.13 -4.24
N LEU A 91 -3.53 -8.93 -4.71
CA LEU A 91 -4.09 -8.34 -5.92
C LEU A 91 -3.05 -8.45 -7.04
N ALA A 92 -3.41 -9.13 -8.12
CA ALA A 92 -2.61 -9.11 -9.34
C ALA A 92 -2.67 -7.71 -9.99
N LEU A 93 -1.52 -7.19 -10.43
CA LEU A 93 -1.45 -6.01 -11.28
C LEU A 93 -1.07 -6.44 -12.69
N GLU A 94 -1.92 -6.12 -13.66
CA GLU A 94 -1.70 -6.37 -15.07
C GLU A 94 -1.20 -5.08 -15.74
N VAL A 95 -0.05 -5.12 -16.40
CA VAL A 95 0.52 -3.96 -17.11
C VAL A 95 -0.10 -3.86 -18.49
N GLU A 96 -0.53 -2.65 -18.87
CA GLU A 96 -1.06 -2.33 -20.21
C GLU A 96 0.02 -2.02 -21.25
#